data_AF-A0A368F2T9-F1
#
_entry.id   AF-A0A368F2T9-F1
#
_cell.length_a   1.000
_cell.length_b   1.000
_cell.length_c   1.000
_cell.angle_alpha   90.00
_cell.angle_beta   90.00
_cell.angle_gamma   90.00
#
_symmetry.space_group_name_H-M   'P 1'
#
loop_
_entity.id
_entity.type
_entity.pdbx_description
1 polymer ?
#
loop_
_entity_poly.entity_id
_entity_poly.type
_entity_poly.pdbx_seq_one_letter_code
_entity_poly.pdbx_strand_id
1 'polypeptide(L)' 'MRNSISIFNFSHPIYKSGDPNQEGERGRAVNIDTSKLSQDQKKLYDVGFQNHGFNEYASDLISIHRTLPDVVDMQ' A
#
# COMPACT_ATOMS: atom_id res chain seq x y z
N MET A 1 -3.74 7.15 36.09
CA MET A 1 -2.80 6.98 34.96
C MET A 1 -3.61 6.50 33.77
N ARG A 2 -3.67 7.26 32.67
CA ARG A 2 -4.40 6.81 31.47
C ARG A 2 -3.46 5.85 30.74
N ASN A 3 -3.84 4.57 30.66
CA ASN A 3 -3.17 3.63 29.75
C ASN A 3 -3.35 4.16 28.34
N SER A 4 -2.28 4.67 27.74
CA SER A 4 -2.24 5.05 26.34
C SER A 4 -2.39 3.78 25.50
N ILE A 5 -3.64 3.44 25.15
CA ILE A 5 -3.92 2.49 24.08
C ILE A 5 -3.41 3.18 22.82
N SER A 6 -2.20 2.82 22.38
CA SER A 6 -1.72 3.24 21.07
C SER A 6 -2.58 2.50 20.04
N ILE A 7 -3.62 3.17 19.57
CA ILE A 7 -4.51 2.71 18.49
C ILE A 7 -3.77 2.48 17.16
N PHE A 8 -2.52 2.94 17.07
CA PHE A 8 -1.65 2.77 15.90
C PHE A 8 -0.41 1.95 16.27
N ASN A 9 -0.19 0.88 15.52
CA ASN A 9 1.07 0.14 15.52
C ASN A 9 1.95 0.65 14.38
N PHE A 10 2.84 1.60 14.67
CA PHE A 10 3.71 2.21 13.67
C PHE A 10 4.72 1.23 13.03
N SER A 11 4.88 0.03 13.60
CA SER A 11 5.69 -1.03 13.01
C SER A 11 4.94 -1.84 11.94
N HIS A 12 3.63 -1.67 11.80
CA HIS A 12 2.84 -2.35 10.77
C HIS A 12 3.16 -1.78 9.39
N PRO A 13 3.32 -2.60 8.33
CA PRO A 13 3.71 -2.14 6.99
C PRO A 13 2.85 -0.99 6.45
N ILE A 14 1.55 -0.99 6.73
CA ILE A 14 0.62 0.06 6.29
C ILE A 14 0.99 1.47 6.80
N TYR A 15 1.71 1.59 7.93
CA TYR A 15 2.12 2.88 8.50
C TYR A 15 3.61 3.19 8.25
N LYS A 16 4.35 2.30 7.59
CA LYS A 16 5.79 2.46 7.39
C LYS A 16 6.05 3.51 6.31
N SER A 17 6.83 4.54 6.62
CA SER A 17 7.23 5.58 5.67
C SER A 17 8.71 5.45 5.33
N GLY A 18 9.08 5.65 4.07
CA GLY A 18 10.49 5.70 3.65
C GLY A 18 11.18 4.32 3.54
N ASP A 19 10.45 3.21 3.66
CA ASP A 19 11.03 1.88 3.46
C ASP A 19 11.21 1.60 1.96
N PRO A 20 12.46 1.54 1.44
CA PRO A 20 12.70 1.34 0.03
C PRO A 20 12.19 -0.01 -0.50
N ASN A 21 11.87 -0.98 0.36
CA ASN A 21 11.32 -2.28 -0.04
C ASN A 21 9.78 -2.34 0.05
N GLN A 22 9.13 -1.30 0.58
CA GLN A 22 7.67 -1.25 0.64
C GLN A 22 7.09 -1.05 -0.77
N GLU A 23 5.97 -1.73 -1.03
CA GLU A 23 5.21 -1.57 -2.26
C GLU A 23 4.78 -0.10 -2.47
N GLY A 24 4.98 0.41 -3.67
CA GLY A 24 4.59 1.78 -4.05
C GLY A 24 5.45 2.90 -3.47
N GLU A 25 6.47 2.60 -2.65
CA GLU A 25 7.35 3.62 -2.08
C GLU A 25 8.06 4.42 -3.19
N ARG A 26 8.15 5.75 -3.03
CA ARG A 26 8.61 6.69 -4.05
C ARG A 26 7.78 6.65 -5.34
N GLY A 27 6.51 6.25 -5.26
CA GLY A 27 5.60 6.22 -6.40
C GLY A 27 5.93 5.15 -7.45
N ARG A 28 6.72 4.13 -7.09
CA ARG A 28 7.03 3.02 -8.01
C ARG A 28 5.78 2.18 -8.29
N ALA A 29 5.72 1.58 -9.47
CA ALA A 29 4.63 0.68 -9.82
C ALA A 29 4.62 -0.57 -8.91
N VAL A 30 3.42 -0.95 -8.45
CA VAL A 30 3.17 -2.21 -7.75
C VAL A 30 2.70 -3.23 -8.78
N ASN A 31 3.59 -4.12 -9.18
CA ASN A 31 3.32 -5.12 -10.22
C ASN A 31 2.91 -6.44 -9.58
N ILE A 32 1.64 -6.81 -9.73
CA ILE A 32 1.08 -8.05 -9.19
C ILE A 32 1.09 -9.14 -10.25
N ASP A 33 1.88 -10.18 -10.02
CA ASP A 33 1.83 -11.40 -10.83
C ASP A 33 0.63 -12.25 -10.40
N THR A 34 -0.48 -12.12 -11.13
CA THR A 34 -1.74 -12.80 -10.80
C THR A 34 -1.63 -14.33 -10.82
N SER A 35 -0.60 -14.89 -11.48
CA SER A 35 -0.37 -16.34 -11.51
C SER A 35 0.18 -16.88 -10.19
N LYS A 36 0.77 -16.01 -9.36
CA LYS A 36 1.33 -16.36 -8.05
C LYS A 36 0.39 -16.09 -6.89
N LEU A 37 -0.78 -15.48 -7.15
CA LEU A 37 -1.77 -15.23 -6.12
C LEU A 37 -2.43 -16.54 -5.69
N SER A 38 -2.66 -16.68 -4.38
CA SER A 38 -3.56 -17.71 -3.89
C SER A 38 -4.98 -17.46 -4.39
N GLN A 39 -5.84 -18.48 -4.31
CA GLN A 39 -7.23 -18.34 -4.73
C GLN A 39 -7.96 -17.21 -3.99
N ASP A 40 -7.68 -17.00 -2.71
CA ASP A 40 -8.33 -15.96 -1.91
C ASP A 40 -7.76 -14.58 -2.21
N GLN A 41 -6.45 -14.45 -2.42
CA GLN A 41 -5.86 -13.19 -2.89
C GLN A 41 -6.40 -12.79 -4.26
N LYS A 42 -6.56 -13.76 -5.18
CA LYS A 42 -7.14 -13.49 -6.49
C LYS A 42 -8.58 -12.98 -6.40
N LYS A 43 -9.39 -13.53 -5.48
CA LYS A 43 -10.75 -13.02 -5.25
C LYS A 43 -10.73 -11.57 -4.79
N LEU A 44 -9.85 -11.21 -3.85
CA LEU A 44 -9.72 -9.82 -3.37
C LEU A 44 -9.28 -8.88 -4.50
N TYR A 45 -8.30 -9.32 -5.31
CA TYR A 45 -7.86 -8.61 -6.51
C TYR A 45 -9.02 -8.33 -7.49
N ASP A 46 -9.82 -9.35 -7.82
CA ASP A 46 -10.91 -9.23 -8.79
C ASP A 46 -12.08 -8.38 -8.23
N VAL A 47 -12.48 -8.62 -6.98
CA VAL A 47 -13.62 -7.94 -6.32
C VAL A 47 -13.33 -6.47 -6.07
N GLY A 48 -12.11 -6.14 -5.63
CA GLY A 48 -11.74 -4.75 -5.35
C GLY A 48 -11.85 -3.87 -6.60
N PHE A 49 -11.44 -4.41 -7.75
CA PHE A 49 -11.59 -3.71 -9.02
C PHE A 49 -13.04 -3.52 -9.43
N GLN A 50 -13.88 -4.54 -9.26
CA GLN A 50 -15.32 -4.45 -9.56
C GLN A 50 -16.05 -3.42 -8.69
N ASN A 51 -15.70 -3.35 -7.40
CA ASN A 51 -16.37 -2.48 -6.44
C ASN A 51 -15.94 -1.01 -6.57
N HIS A 52 -14.66 -0.77 -6.89
CA HIS A 52 -14.05 0.56 -6.77
C HIS A 52 -13.62 1.17 -8.12
N GLY A 53 -13.55 0.38 -9.19
CA GLY A 53 -13.05 0.83 -10.50
C GLY A 53 -11.53 1.04 -10.56
N PHE A 54 -10.79 0.58 -9.53
CA PHE A 54 -9.33 0.59 -9.47
C PHE A 54 -8.82 -0.63 -8.68
N ASN A 55 -7.52 -0.90 -8.76
CA ASN A 55 -6.90 -2.04 -8.07
C ASN A 55 -6.74 -1.78 -6.57
N GLU A 56 -7.81 -1.99 -5.80
CA GLU A 56 -7.82 -1.89 -4.34
C GLU A 56 -6.78 -2.82 -3.69
N TYR A 57 -6.63 -4.05 -4.20
CA TYR A 57 -5.65 -5.00 -3.69
C TYR A 57 -4.21 -4.46 -3.77
N ALA A 58 -3.86 -3.75 -4.85
CA ALA A 58 -2.57 -3.04 -4.92
C ALA A 58 -2.50 -1.88 -3.92
N SER A 59 -3.59 -1.13 -3.76
CA SER A 59 -3.67 -0.01 -2.80
C SER A 59 -3.44 -0.48 -1.35
N ASP A 60 -3.98 -1.64 -0.97
CA ASP A 60 -3.84 -2.20 0.38
C ASP A 60 -2.40 -2.62 0.73
N LEU A 61 -1.58 -2.89 -0.29
CA LEU A 61 -0.14 -3.18 -0.11
C LEU A 61 0.68 -1.90 0.08
N ILE A 62 0.16 -0.76 -0.34
CA ILE A 62 0.86 0.53 -0.30
C ILE A 62 0.64 1.19 1.06
N SER A 63 1.74 1.65 1.67
CA SER A 63 1.66 2.43 2.91
C SER A 63 0.85 3.72 2.72
N ILE A 64 -0.01 4.05 3.68
CA ILE A 64 -0.73 5.34 3.70
C ILE A 64 0.21 6.54 3.92
N HIS A 65 1.47 6.28 4.29
CA HIS A 65 2.53 7.26 4.48
C HIS A 65 3.68 7.10 3.47
N ARG A 66 3.45 6.49 2.29
CA ARG A 66 4.46 6.40 1.22
C ARG A 66 5.02 7.79 0.87
N THR A 67 6.30 7.85 0.51
CA THR A 67 6.86 9.09 -0.04
C THR A 67 6.70 9.14 -1.57
N LEU A 68 6.79 10.34 -2.13
CA LEU A 68 6.87 10.57 -3.57
C LEU A 68 8.17 11.35 -3.88
N PRO A 69 8.79 11.14 -5.05
CA PRO A 69 9.86 12.00 -5.52
C PRO A 69 9.33 13.42 -5.72
N ASP A 70 10.18 14.40 -5.46
CA ASP A 70 9.91 15.76 -5.92
C ASP A 70 10.07 15.80 -7.44
N VAL A 71 9.01 16.16 -8.15
CA VAL A 71 8.94 16.21 -9.62
C VAL A 71 8.53 17.59 -10.11
N VAL A 72 8.51 18.58 -9.22
CA VAL A 72 8.24 19.96 -9.61
C VAL A 72 9.47 20.50 -10.34
N ASP A 73 9.25 21.18 -11.47
CA ASP A 73 10.32 21.88 -12.17
C ASP A 73 11.01 22.84 -11.18
N MET A 74 12.31 22.66 -10.97
CA MET A 74 13.10 23.60 -10.19
C MET A 74 13.20 24.90 -10.98
N GLN A 75 12.51 25.94 -10.54
CA GLN A 75 12.66 27.31 -11.06
C GLN A 75 14.03 27.89 -10.72
#